data_AF-A0A6G2KC18-F1
#
_entry.id   AF-A0A6G2KC18-F1
#
_cell.length_a   1.000
_cell.length_b   1.000
_cell.length_c   1.000
_cell.angle_alpha   90.00
_cell.angle_beta   90.00
_cell.angle_gamma   90.00
#
_symmetry.space_group_name_H-M   'P 1'
#
loop_
_entity.id
_entity.type
_entity.pdbx_description
1 polymer ?
#
loop_
_entity_poly.entity_id
_entity_poly.type
_entity_poly.pdbx_seq_one_letter_code
_entity_poly.pdbx_strand_id
1 'polypeptide(L)'
;MADREDQDDAKTQVEPDSTSADATGDSSENENLEEAPRLTTSLFNIVDTVRTLSNVGVAKTKVNPAQGILLGWQSATYLGFAAFLAWMIMSAIAPDVSVGLAKFAVFITFGASALVLVILYGTNLVTGDYMTSGISLMTKQARWREVLWEWSIAHAGHWISGFTISWMIIIGADQVGGLGSALTTLLADVGNTKVNDLSWDQLFYRGIFANLLIAMGVWGAYRTKETIAKIFLIGIPVGVFFAIGFEHSIVNHFALAAGIWAGGDYTWGEAWFNNLVPVTLGNIIGAMIFQGMVYWYISGMQRWMGPGKWRVPHGTYRDLVRAIRDTGTLMLFFVGMAPLMVGTLFVFGIEPLMGVVPGTNDQNWVEPIGIAIYLVVTALIVKWALMPRRPWHKIPDS
;
A
#
# COMPACT_ATOMS: atom_id res chain seq x y z
N MET A 1 -8.23 9.17 -109.77
CA MET A 1 -8.54 10.57 -110.10
C MET A 1 -8.01 11.44 -108.98
N ALA A 2 -7.10 12.35 -109.33
CA ALA A 2 -6.73 13.61 -108.66
C ALA A 2 -6.25 13.61 -107.20
N ASP A 3 -4.93 13.76 -107.05
CA ASP A 3 -4.17 14.83 -106.38
C ASP A 3 -4.84 15.88 -105.47
N ARG A 4 -4.00 16.34 -104.51
CA ARG A 4 -3.91 17.61 -103.74
C ARG A 4 -4.29 17.52 -102.26
N GLU A 5 -3.32 17.54 -101.34
CA GLU A 5 -2.50 18.66 -100.82
C GLU A 5 -3.26 19.54 -99.81
N ASP A 6 -2.86 19.45 -98.53
CA ASP A 6 -2.28 20.54 -97.71
C ASP A 6 -2.03 19.98 -96.28
N GLN A 7 -0.77 19.89 -95.83
CA GLN A 7 -0.02 20.87 -95.02
C GLN A 7 -0.63 21.05 -93.61
N ASP A 8 0.07 21.06 -92.49
CA ASP A 8 1.48 20.85 -92.16
C ASP A 8 1.58 20.70 -90.62
N ASP A 9 2.74 20.23 -90.17
CA ASP A 9 3.30 20.36 -88.82
C ASP A 9 2.69 19.53 -87.66
N ALA A 10 3.21 18.32 -87.41
CA ALA A 10 4.52 17.98 -86.81
C ALA A 10 4.40 17.71 -85.30
N LYS A 11 4.37 16.42 -84.94
CA LYS A 11 5.50 15.65 -84.33
C LYS A 11 5.38 15.67 -82.79
N THR A 12 5.38 14.57 -82.04
CA THR A 12 6.00 13.26 -82.29
C THR A 12 5.36 12.22 -81.36
N GLN A 13 5.01 11.05 -81.90
CA GLN A 13 4.82 9.80 -81.17
C GLN A 13 6.18 9.20 -80.81
N VAL A 14 6.28 8.49 -79.67
CA VAL A 14 7.05 7.23 -79.56
C VAL A 14 6.31 6.29 -78.59
N GLU A 15 5.63 5.30 -79.18
CA GLU A 15 5.17 4.01 -78.60
C GLU A 15 6.34 2.98 -78.61
N PRO A 16 6.18 1.67 -78.27
CA PRO A 16 5.42 0.96 -77.23
C PRO A 16 6.27 -0.19 -76.58
N ASP A 17 5.60 -1.17 -75.97
CA ASP A 17 6.03 -2.58 -75.73
C ASP A 17 6.97 -2.85 -74.54
N SER A 18 6.76 -3.86 -73.68
CA SER A 18 6.19 -5.19 -73.93
C SER A 18 5.97 -5.97 -72.61
N THR A 19 5.09 -6.96 -72.69
CA THR A 19 5.08 -8.26 -71.99
C THR A 19 4.68 -8.37 -70.51
N SER A 20 3.51 -8.96 -70.34
CA SER A 20 3.08 -9.80 -69.21
C SER A 20 3.97 -11.03 -69.01
N ALA A 21 4.25 -11.39 -67.75
CA ALA A 21 4.09 -12.76 -67.21
C ALA A 21 4.47 -12.83 -65.72
N ASP A 22 3.68 -13.60 -64.98
CA ASP A 22 3.80 -13.96 -63.56
C ASP A 22 5.22 -14.34 -63.09
N ALA A 23 5.56 -13.96 -61.84
CA ALA A 23 6.19 -14.86 -60.87
C ALA A 23 6.19 -14.25 -59.46
N THR A 24 5.76 -15.08 -58.51
CA THR A 24 5.87 -14.98 -57.05
C THR A 24 7.15 -14.30 -56.52
N GLY A 25 7.00 -13.34 -55.60
CA GLY A 25 8.09 -12.71 -54.85
C GLY A 25 7.63 -12.29 -53.45
N ASP A 26 8.38 -12.74 -52.47
CA ASP A 26 8.14 -12.75 -51.03
C ASP A 26 8.47 -11.40 -50.34
N SER A 27 7.87 -11.24 -49.16
CA SER A 27 8.31 -10.50 -47.97
C SER A 27 8.80 -9.04 -48.01
N SER A 28 8.41 -8.34 -46.93
CA SER A 28 9.09 -7.19 -46.30
C SER A 28 8.85 -5.78 -46.83
N GLU A 29 7.60 -5.30 -46.80
CA GLU A 29 7.32 -3.87 -46.60
C GLU A 29 6.39 -3.69 -45.40
N ASN A 30 6.95 -3.86 -44.20
CA ASN A 30 6.44 -3.23 -42.99
C ASN A 30 7.66 -2.59 -42.32
N GLU A 31 8.27 -1.66 -43.05
CA GLU A 31 9.33 -0.81 -42.54
C GLU A 31 8.79 -0.01 -41.36
N ASN A 32 9.31 -0.33 -40.18
CA ASN A 32 9.64 0.60 -39.10
C ASN A 32 8.86 1.93 -39.13
N LEU A 33 7.58 1.88 -38.77
CA LEU A 33 6.99 3.02 -38.07
C LEU A 33 7.68 3.05 -36.71
N GLU A 34 8.76 3.84 -36.60
CA GLU A 34 9.34 4.26 -35.33
C GLU A 34 8.17 4.67 -34.42
N GLU A 35 7.92 3.83 -33.42
CA GLU A 35 6.81 4.03 -32.50
C GLU A 35 7.05 5.38 -31.82
N ALA A 36 6.24 6.39 -32.17
CA ALA A 36 6.40 7.76 -31.70
C ALA A 36 6.71 7.74 -30.19
N PRO A 37 7.75 8.45 -29.71
CA PRO A 37 8.25 8.28 -28.35
C PRO A 37 7.11 8.49 -27.36
N ARG A 38 6.69 7.41 -26.70
CA ARG A 38 5.60 7.42 -25.72
C ARG A 38 6.03 8.27 -24.52
N LEU A 39 5.71 9.56 -24.58
CA LEU A 39 5.57 10.58 -23.54
C LEU A 39 6.18 10.16 -22.19
N THR A 40 7.46 10.43 -21.90
CA THR A 40 8.19 10.13 -20.62
C THR A 40 8.09 8.71 -20.02
N THR A 41 7.26 7.84 -20.57
CA THR A 41 6.90 6.52 -20.07
C THR A 41 8.01 5.54 -20.42
N SER A 42 8.68 5.77 -21.55
CA SER A 42 9.92 5.09 -21.97
C SER A 42 11.13 5.51 -21.14
N LEU A 43 11.27 6.81 -20.82
CA LEU A 43 12.42 7.36 -20.07
C LEU A 43 12.57 6.77 -18.66
N PHE A 44 11.47 6.33 -18.07
CA PHE A 44 11.41 5.88 -16.67
C PHE A 44 10.91 4.45 -16.49
N ASN A 45 10.70 3.72 -17.58
CA ASN A 45 10.29 2.32 -17.62
C ASN A 45 9.11 2.00 -16.68
N ILE A 46 8.04 2.80 -16.81
CA ILE A 46 6.83 2.70 -15.97
C ILE A 46 6.16 1.33 -16.15
N VAL A 47 6.17 0.80 -17.39
CA VAL A 47 5.59 -0.50 -17.72
C VAL A 47 6.26 -1.62 -16.93
N ASP A 48 7.59 -1.67 -16.88
CA ASP A 48 8.31 -2.70 -16.13
C ASP A 48 8.13 -2.54 -14.62
N THR A 49 7.97 -1.30 -14.14
CA THR A 49 7.64 -1.05 -12.73
C THR A 49 6.28 -1.64 -12.38
N VAL A 50 5.23 -1.40 -13.19
CA VAL A 50 3.89 -1.98 -12.99
C VAL A 50 3.95 -3.51 -13.01
N ARG A 51 4.67 -4.10 -13.97
CA ARG A 51 4.82 -5.57 -14.05
C ARG A 51 5.55 -6.14 -12.83
N THR A 52 6.61 -5.47 -12.38
CA THR A 52 7.37 -5.84 -11.19
C THR A 52 6.49 -5.80 -9.94
N LEU A 53 5.77 -4.70 -9.72
CA LEU A 53 4.86 -4.54 -8.59
C LEU A 53 3.71 -5.56 -8.64
N SER A 54 3.20 -5.87 -9.83
CA SER A 54 2.20 -6.92 -10.04
C SER A 54 2.71 -8.30 -9.64
N ASN A 55 3.95 -8.64 -10.01
CA ASN A 55 4.58 -9.90 -9.65
C ASN A 55 4.85 -10.00 -8.14
N VAL A 56 5.33 -8.91 -7.53
CA VAL A 56 5.52 -8.81 -6.08
C VAL A 56 4.18 -8.99 -5.35
N GLY A 57 3.14 -8.27 -5.78
CA GLY A 57 1.83 -8.32 -5.14
C GLY A 57 1.20 -9.71 -5.20
N VAL A 58 1.29 -10.43 -6.34
CA VAL A 58 0.75 -11.79 -6.40
C VAL A 58 1.54 -12.74 -5.52
N ALA A 59 2.87 -12.60 -5.44
CA ALA A 59 3.70 -13.44 -4.59
C ALA A 59 3.32 -13.29 -3.11
N LYS A 60 3.03 -12.06 -2.67
CA LYS A 60 2.54 -11.78 -1.31
C LYS A 60 1.21 -12.48 -1.02
N THR A 61 0.32 -12.61 -2.00
CA THR A 61 -0.95 -13.35 -1.81
C THR A 61 -0.80 -14.87 -1.64
N LYS A 62 0.41 -15.42 -1.84
CA LYS A 62 0.67 -16.87 -1.75
C LYS A 62 1.40 -17.28 -0.47
N VAL A 63 1.75 -16.33 0.40
CA VAL A 63 2.42 -16.65 1.66
C VAL A 63 1.48 -17.42 2.59
N ASN A 64 2.07 -18.29 3.42
CA ASN A 64 1.29 -18.97 4.45
C ASN A 64 0.90 -18.00 5.59
N PRO A 65 -0.15 -18.31 6.39
CA PRO A 65 -0.71 -17.35 7.32
C PRO A 65 0.27 -17.02 8.45
N ALA A 66 1.01 -18.02 8.94
CA ALA A 66 2.01 -17.81 9.98
C ALA A 66 3.14 -16.89 9.49
N GLN A 67 3.64 -17.12 8.27
CA GLN A 67 4.60 -16.23 7.63
C GLN A 67 4.03 -14.82 7.45
N GLY A 68 2.82 -14.68 6.94
CA GLY A 68 2.19 -13.36 6.75
C GLY A 68 2.00 -12.60 8.07
N ILE A 69 1.59 -13.27 9.15
CA ILE A 69 1.45 -12.66 10.49
C ILE A 69 2.82 -12.20 11.00
N LEU A 70 3.84 -13.05 10.90
CA LEU A 70 5.19 -12.72 11.37
C LEU A 70 5.83 -11.59 10.56
N LEU A 71 5.61 -11.57 9.24
CA LEU A 71 6.06 -10.47 8.38
C LEU A 71 5.31 -9.16 8.70
N GLY A 72 4.01 -9.24 8.95
CA GLY A 72 3.19 -8.12 9.41
C GLY A 72 3.69 -7.58 10.75
N TRP A 73 3.85 -8.47 11.74
CA TRP A 73 4.42 -8.17 13.05
C TRP A 73 5.75 -7.43 12.90
N GLN A 74 6.68 -7.96 12.11
CA GLN A 74 8.01 -7.39 11.98
C GLN A 74 7.95 -5.97 11.39
N SER A 75 7.08 -5.74 10.40
CA SER A 75 6.92 -4.42 9.80
C SER A 75 6.30 -3.39 10.76
N ALA A 76 5.26 -3.76 11.52
CA ALA A 76 4.67 -2.87 12.51
C ALA A 76 5.63 -2.56 13.66
N THR A 77 6.45 -3.53 14.07
CA THR A 77 7.49 -3.31 15.08
C THR A 77 8.49 -2.23 14.63
N TYR A 78 8.94 -2.27 13.37
CA TYR A 78 9.83 -1.23 12.82
C TYR A 78 9.16 0.15 12.78
N LEU A 79 7.89 0.20 12.37
CA LEU A 79 7.12 1.45 12.35
C LEU A 79 6.89 2.00 13.77
N GLY A 80 6.63 1.13 14.75
CA GLY A 80 6.45 1.49 16.15
C GLY A 80 7.72 2.07 16.75
N PHE A 81 8.88 1.43 16.55
CA PHE A 81 10.17 1.97 16.99
C PHE A 81 10.51 3.32 16.33
N ALA A 82 10.24 3.45 15.02
CA ALA A 82 10.45 4.71 14.31
C ALA A 82 9.55 5.84 14.86
N ALA A 83 8.27 5.56 15.10
CA ALA A 83 7.33 6.51 15.68
C ALA A 83 7.71 6.91 17.10
N PHE A 84 8.07 5.93 17.94
CA PHE A 84 8.50 6.18 19.32
C PHE A 84 9.75 7.06 19.38
N LEU A 85 10.77 6.76 18.57
CA LEU A 85 11.97 7.61 18.47
C LEU A 85 11.63 9.03 18.02
N ALA A 86 10.76 9.17 17.00
CA ALA A 86 10.35 10.46 16.50
C ALA A 86 9.63 11.31 17.57
N TRP A 87 8.71 10.70 18.34
CA TRP A 87 8.02 11.39 19.42
C TRP A 87 8.92 11.69 20.61
N MET A 88 9.84 10.79 20.98
CA MET A 88 10.83 11.05 22.02
C MET A 88 11.68 12.27 21.69
N ILE A 89 12.19 12.36 20.46
CA ILE A 89 12.96 13.51 20.00
C ILE A 89 12.09 14.77 19.99
N MET A 90 10.86 14.67 19.47
CA MET A 90 9.92 15.80 19.45
C MET A 90 9.64 16.32 20.86
N SER A 91 9.32 15.46 21.82
CA SER A 91 9.06 15.85 23.21
C SER A 91 10.27 16.50 23.87
N ALA A 92 11.47 16.02 23.55
CA ALA A 92 12.69 16.53 24.16
C ALA A 92 13.07 17.93 23.67
N ILE A 93 12.84 18.24 22.39
CA ILE A 93 13.30 19.50 21.79
C ILE A 93 12.20 20.58 21.71
N ALA A 94 10.92 20.18 21.73
CA ALA A 94 9.79 21.10 21.55
C ALA A 94 9.79 22.34 22.49
N PRO A 95 10.23 22.25 23.76
CA PRO A 95 10.31 23.44 24.62
C PRO A 95 11.29 24.52 24.13
N ASP A 96 12.33 24.13 23.39
CA ASP A 96 13.46 24.98 23.05
C ASP A 96 13.46 25.42 21.57
N VAL A 97 12.59 24.87 20.73
CA VAL A 97 12.59 25.11 19.29
C VAL A 97 11.20 25.40 18.72
N SER A 98 11.15 26.02 17.52
CA SER A 98 9.89 26.22 16.81
C SER A 98 9.24 24.89 16.39
N VAL A 99 7.90 24.87 16.31
CA VAL A 99 7.13 23.72 15.81
C VAL A 99 7.62 23.23 14.45
N GLY A 100 8.03 24.14 13.56
CA GLY A 100 8.59 23.80 12.25
C GLY A 100 9.89 23.01 12.36
N LEU A 101 10.80 23.41 13.25
CA LEU A 101 12.06 22.69 13.47
C LEU A 101 11.85 21.35 14.17
N ALA A 102 10.92 21.28 15.14
CA ALA A 102 10.55 20.01 15.77
C ALA A 102 9.96 19.01 14.76
N LYS A 103 9.08 19.48 13.86
CA LYS A 103 8.54 18.68 12.76
C LYS A 103 9.61 18.27 11.75
N PHE A 104 10.61 19.11 11.50
CA PHE A 104 11.74 18.74 10.64
C PHE A 104 12.62 17.64 11.26
N ALA A 105 12.87 17.67 12.57
CA ALA A 105 13.59 16.59 13.25
C ALA A 105 12.86 15.24 13.08
N VAL A 106 11.54 15.27 13.20
CA VAL A 106 10.66 14.11 13.00
C VAL A 106 10.61 13.65 11.54
N PHE A 107 10.61 14.57 10.58
CA PHE A 107 10.76 14.26 9.14
C PHE A 107 12.01 13.39 8.89
N ILE A 108 13.14 13.77 9.48
CA ILE A 108 14.40 13.04 9.33
C ILE A 108 14.35 11.69 10.03
N THR A 109 13.95 11.65 11.31
CA THR A 109 14.04 10.43 12.13
C THR A 109 13.07 9.35 11.67
N PHE A 110 11.81 9.72 11.43
CA PHE A 110 10.80 8.79 10.93
C PHE A 110 11.08 8.39 9.48
N GLY A 111 11.47 9.35 8.63
CA GLY A 111 11.81 9.11 7.23
C GLY A 111 12.97 8.14 7.04
N ALA A 112 14.05 8.29 7.81
CA ALA A 112 15.24 7.44 7.69
C ALA A 112 15.06 6.00 8.20
N SER A 113 14.02 5.74 9.00
CA SER A 113 13.84 4.46 9.69
C SER A 113 12.59 3.69 9.24
N ALA A 114 11.40 4.26 9.34
CA ALA A 114 10.11 3.55 9.29
C ALA A 114 9.96 2.58 8.09
N LEU A 115 9.58 3.08 6.92
CA LEU A 115 9.38 2.24 5.72
C LEU A 115 10.71 1.76 5.12
N VAL A 116 11.82 2.45 5.41
CA VAL A 116 13.16 2.05 4.96
C VAL A 116 13.50 0.67 5.53
N LEU A 117 13.34 0.48 6.84
CA LEU A 117 13.58 -0.81 7.48
C LEU A 117 12.65 -1.90 6.93
N VAL A 118 11.37 -1.58 6.72
CA VAL A 118 10.41 -2.53 6.13
C VAL A 118 10.88 -3.06 4.78
N ILE A 119 11.31 -2.17 3.88
CA ILE A 119 11.74 -2.55 2.53
C ILE A 119 13.09 -3.26 2.54
N LEU A 120 14.06 -2.77 3.32
CA LEU A 120 15.41 -3.34 3.32
C LEU A 120 15.48 -4.72 3.99
N TYR A 121 14.67 -4.95 5.03
CA TYR A 121 14.58 -6.23 5.71
C TYR A 121 13.51 -7.16 5.10
N GLY A 122 12.81 -6.72 4.05
CA GLY A 122 11.88 -7.55 3.28
C GLY A 122 10.64 -7.99 4.05
N THR A 123 10.11 -7.15 4.94
CA THR A 123 8.90 -7.44 5.71
C THR A 123 7.63 -7.03 4.95
N ASN A 124 6.45 -7.41 5.45
CA ASN A 124 5.19 -7.20 4.73
C ASN A 124 4.33 -6.12 5.40
N LEU A 125 4.24 -4.95 4.77
CA LEU A 125 3.46 -3.82 5.24
C LEU A 125 2.25 -3.58 4.34
N VAL A 126 1.06 -3.80 4.90
CA VAL A 126 -0.20 -3.85 4.15
C VAL A 126 -0.54 -2.53 3.46
N THR A 127 -0.11 -1.40 4.02
CA THR A 127 -0.33 -0.08 3.42
C THR A 127 0.45 0.12 2.13
N GLY A 128 1.64 -0.49 2.00
CA GLY A 128 2.33 -0.64 0.72
C GLY A 128 1.67 -1.68 -0.20
N ASP A 129 1.08 -2.71 0.39
CA ASP A 129 0.45 -3.80 -0.36
C ASP A 129 -0.89 -3.47 -0.98
N TYR A 130 -1.60 -2.49 -0.42
CA TYR A 130 -2.73 -1.87 -1.11
C TYR A 130 -2.36 -1.46 -2.54
N MET A 131 -1.15 -0.93 -2.77
CA MET A 131 -0.67 -0.67 -4.12
C MET A 131 -0.19 -1.95 -4.82
N THR A 132 0.70 -2.74 -4.21
CA THR A 132 1.36 -3.86 -4.92
C THR A 132 0.36 -4.94 -5.33
N SER A 133 -0.36 -5.51 -4.36
CA SER A 133 -1.42 -6.50 -4.59
C SER A 133 -2.63 -5.91 -5.31
N GLY A 134 -2.90 -4.61 -5.13
CA GLY A 134 -3.90 -3.88 -5.90
C GLY A 134 -3.56 -3.83 -7.39
N ILE A 135 -2.30 -3.56 -7.75
CA ILE A 135 -1.81 -3.66 -9.13
C ILE A 135 -1.96 -5.10 -9.64
N SER A 136 -1.62 -6.13 -8.84
CA SER A 136 -1.84 -7.53 -9.24
C SER A 136 -3.31 -7.86 -9.54
N LEU A 137 -4.24 -7.24 -8.82
CA LEU A 137 -5.68 -7.37 -9.07
C LEU A 137 -6.11 -6.62 -10.34
N MET A 138 -5.57 -5.42 -10.55
CA MET A 138 -5.82 -4.62 -11.75
C MET A 138 -5.27 -5.30 -13.02
N THR A 139 -4.10 -5.94 -12.94
CA THR A 139 -3.51 -6.70 -14.05
C THR A 139 -4.14 -8.08 -14.26
N LYS A 140 -5.05 -8.50 -13.36
CA LYS A 140 -5.71 -9.82 -13.31
C LYS A 140 -4.75 -11.00 -13.01
N GLN A 141 -3.61 -10.71 -12.39
CA GLN A 141 -2.68 -11.73 -11.91
C GLN A 141 -3.13 -12.33 -10.57
N ALA A 142 -3.77 -11.52 -9.71
CA ALA A 142 -4.38 -11.95 -8.46
C ALA A 142 -5.91 -11.84 -8.49
N ARG A 143 -6.60 -12.62 -7.66
CA ARG A 143 -8.05 -12.53 -7.43
C ARG A 143 -8.33 -11.67 -6.20
N TRP A 144 -9.47 -10.98 -6.17
CA TRP A 144 -9.83 -10.11 -5.04
C TRP A 144 -9.84 -10.85 -3.69
N ARG A 145 -10.22 -12.13 -3.67
CA ARG A 145 -10.19 -12.96 -2.45
C ARG A 145 -8.78 -13.22 -1.95
N GLU A 146 -7.81 -13.36 -2.86
CA GLU A 146 -6.41 -13.59 -2.53
C GLU A 146 -5.78 -12.33 -1.97
N VAL A 147 -6.14 -11.17 -2.52
CA VAL A 147 -5.74 -9.84 -2.02
C VAL A 147 -6.36 -9.57 -0.65
N LEU A 148 -7.67 -9.76 -0.50
CA LEU A 148 -8.35 -9.57 0.79
C LEU A 148 -7.76 -10.46 1.89
N TRP A 149 -7.43 -11.71 1.54
CA TRP A 149 -6.79 -12.66 2.44
C TRP A 149 -5.41 -12.17 2.89
N GLU A 150 -4.56 -11.77 1.95
CA GLU A 150 -3.24 -11.22 2.24
C GLU A 150 -3.30 -10.00 3.16
N TRP A 151 -4.19 -9.04 2.87
CA TRP A 151 -4.39 -7.87 3.71
C TRP A 151 -4.84 -8.25 5.12
N SER A 152 -5.77 -9.19 5.24
CA SER A 152 -6.30 -9.61 6.53
C SER A 152 -5.22 -10.25 7.42
N ILE A 153 -4.37 -11.10 6.84
CA ILE A 153 -3.25 -11.72 7.57
C ILE A 153 -2.22 -10.67 7.99
N ALA A 154 -1.84 -9.78 7.07
CA ALA A 154 -0.84 -8.76 7.33
C ALA A 154 -1.30 -7.81 8.45
N HIS A 155 -2.56 -7.34 8.36
CA HIS A 155 -3.20 -6.57 9.44
C HIS A 155 -3.14 -7.34 10.76
N ALA A 156 -3.53 -8.62 10.82
CA ALA A 156 -3.44 -9.36 12.08
C ALA A 156 -2.04 -9.28 12.72
N GLY A 157 -0.97 -9.41 11.92
CA GLY A 157 0.40 -9.19 12.39
C GLY A 157 0.66 -7.76 12.88
N HIS A 158 0.21 -6.74 12.13
CA HIS A 158 0.37 -5.33 12.50
C HIS A 158 -0.29 -4.99 13.83
N TRP A 159 -1.50 -5.48 14.03
CA TRP A 159 -2.30 -5.26 15.22
C TRP A 159 -1.65 -5.89 16.46
N ILE A 160 -1.27 -7.17 16.36
CA ILE A 160 -0.60 -7.89 17.46
C ILE A 160 0.70 -7.17 17.82
N SER A 161 1.50 -6.76 16.84
CA SER A 161 2.73 -6.01 17.11
C SER A 161 2.48 -4.64 17.73
N GLY A 162 1.58 -3.82 17.17
CA GLY A 162 1.31 -2.48 17.69
C GLY A 162 0.90 -2.49 19.16
N PHE A 163 0.04 -3.44 19.53
CA PHE A 163 -0.36 -3.68 20.91
C PHE A 163 0.82 -4.18 21.77
N THR A 164 1.48 -5.29 21.37
CA THR A 164 2.47 -5.94 22.24
C THR A 164 3.74 -5.10 22.38
N ILE A 165 4.22 -4.50 21.29
CA ILE A 165 5.43 -3.67 21.32
C ILE A 165 5.20 -2.39 22.12
N SER A 166 4.04 -1.73 21.97
CA SER A 166 3.74 -0.55 22.80
C SER A 166 3.66 -0.92 24.28
N TRP A 167 2.98 -2.01 24.65
CA TRP A 167 2.92 -2.48 26.03
C TRP A 167 4.33 -2.80 26.57
N MET A 168 5.16 -3.51 25.79
CA MET A 168 6.53 -3.85 26.18
C MET A 168 7.39 -2.60 26.40
N ILE A 169 7.25 -1.55 25.59
CA ILE A 169 8.02 -0.31 25.73
C ILE A 169 7.53 0.51 26.92
N ILE A 170 6.22 0.71 27.02
CA ILE A 170 5.60 1.66 27.97
C ILE A 170 5.52 1.06 29.37
N ILE A 171 5.02 -0.17 29.50
CA ILE A 171 4.80 -0.84 30.79
C ILE A 171 5.98 -1.77 31.11
N GLY A 172 6.31 -2.68 30.20
CA GLY A 172 7.28 -3.75 30.49
C GLY A 172 8.70 -3.25 30.72
N ALA A 173 9.14 -2.28 29.92
CA ALA A 173 10.47 -1.68 29.98
C ALA A 173 10.49 -0.32 30.68
N ASP A 174 9.33 0.16 31.16
CA ASP A 174 9.13 1.45 31.83
C ASP A 174 9.87 2.62 31.15
N GLN A 175 9.88 2.63 29.81
CA GLN A 175 10.66 3.63 29.06
C GLN A 175 10.11 5.05 29.21
N VAL A 176 8.87 5.19 29.68
CA VAL A 176 8.28 6.51 29.95
C VAL A 176 8.49 6.96 31.40
N GLY A 177 8.48 6.04 32.37
CA GLY A 177 8.79 6.38 33.77
C GLY A 177 10.21 6.92 33.93
N GLY A 178 11.18 6.40 33.19
CA GLY A 178 12.58 6.86 33.20
C GLY A 178 12.87 8.15 32.41
N LEU A 179 12.02 8.52 31.44
CA LEU A 179 12.24 9.66 30.53
C LEU A 179 11.41 10.91 30.90
N GLY A 180 10.57 10.84 31.94
CA GLY A 180 9.80 11.95 32.48
C GLY A 180 8.40 12.12 31.88
N SER A 181 7.57 12.94 32.55
CA SER A 181 6.14 13.10 32.24
C SER A 181 5.84 13.70 30.87
N ALA A 182 6.80 14.40 30.24
CA ALA A 182 6.59 15.04 28.94
C ALA A 182 6.31 14.03 27.82
N LEU A 183 7.04 12.91 27.78
CA LEU A 183 6.82 11.86 26.78
C LEU A 183 5.50 11.12 27.05
N THR A 184 5.20 10.80 28.31
CA THR A 184 3.93 10.17 28.69
C THR A 184 2.74 11.03 28.27
N THR A 185 2.79 12.33 28.57
CA THR A 185 1.76 13.30 28.20
C THR A 185 1.61 13.38 26.69
N LEU A 186 2.73 13.48 25.94
CA LEU A 186 2.69 13.51 24.48
C LEU A 186 2.02 12.25 23.90
N LEU A 187 2.33 11.06 24.42
CA LEU A 187 1.73 9.81 23.92
C LEU A 187 0.22 9.76 24.19
N ALA A 188 -0.22 10.14 25.38
CA ALA A 188 -1.65 10.23 25.73
C ALA A 188 -2.37 11.26 24.83
N ASP A 189 -1.79 12.44 24.65
CA ASP A 189 -2.34 13.52 23.81
C ASP A 189 -2.43 13.13 22.34
N VAL A 190 -1.42 12.40 21.82
CA VAL A 190 -1.45 11.85 20.46
C VAL A 190 -2.65 10.91 20.29
N GLY A 191 -2.91 10.06 21.27
CA GLY A 191 -4.07 9.17 21.28
C GLY A 191 -5.39 9.94 21.32
N ASN A 192 -5.55 10.84 22.28
CA ASN A 192 -6.75 11.68 22.45
C ASN A 192 -7.04 12.50 21.19
N THR A 193 -6.03 13.14 20.61
CA THR A 193 -6.18 13.92 19.37
C THR A 193 -6.73 13.04 18.25
N LYS A 194 -6.19 11.83 18.10
CA LYS A 194 -6.53 10.90 17.02
C LYS A 194 -7.92 10.28 17.14
N VAL A 195 -8.48 10.20 18.34
CA VAL A 195 -9.75 9.50 18.62
C VAL A 195 -10.89 10.46 18.95
N ASN A 196 -10.60 11.52 19.73
CA ASN A 196 -11.60 12.42 20.31
C ASN A 196 -11.67 13.77 19.58
N ASP A 197 -10.54 14.30 19.11
CA ASP A 197 -10.50 15.65 18.53
C ASP A 197 -10.66 15.69 17.00
N LEU A 198 -10.13 14.68 16.30
CA LEU A 198 -10.21 14.60 14.84
C LEU A 198 -11.51 13.93 14.39
N SER A 199 -12.19 14.57 13.44
CA SER A 199 -13.40 14.02 12.85
C SER A 199 -13.10 12.90 11.83
N TRP A 200 -14.09 12.04 11.60
CA TRP A 200 -13.99 10.91 10.67
C TRP A 200 -13.51 11.31 9.25
N ASP A 201 -14.02 12.42 8.72
CA ASP A 201 -13.63 12.96 7.42
C ASP A 201 -12.18 13.46 7.42
N GLN A 202 -11.75 14.16 8.48
CA GLN A 202 -10.36 14.59 8.62
C GLN A 202 -9.42 13.38 8.64
N LEU A 203 -9.75 12.35 9.40
CA LEU A 203 -8.96 11.11 9.48
C LEU A 203 -8.92 10.37 8.15
N PHE A 204 -10.05 10.30 7.45
CA PHE A 204 -10.15 9.69 6.12
C PHE A 204 -9.26 10.40 5.09
N TYR A 205 -9.35 11.73 4.96
CA TYR A 205 -8.52 12.48 4.01
C TYR A 205 -7.03 12.47 4.38
N ARG A 206 -6.70 12.58 5.68
CA ARG A 206 -5.33 12.39 6.16
C ARG A 206 -4.81 11.00 5.80
N GLY A 207 -5.67 9.97 5.87
CA GLY A 207 -5.37 8.62 5.43
C GLY A 207 -5.06 8.52 3.94
N ILE A 208 -5.81 9.20 3.09
CA ILE A 208 -5.55 9.23 1.64
C ILE A 208 -4.15 9.76 1.35
N PHE A 209 -3.81 10.92 1.90
CA PHE A 209 -2.52 11.55 1.62
C PHE A 209 -1.34 10.81 2.25
N ALA A 210 -1.50 10.25 3.46
CA ALA A 210 -0.48 9.40 4.05
C ALA A 210 -0.09 8.28 3.11
N ASN A 211 -1.08 7.56 2.58
CA ASN A 211 -0.77 6.34 1.84
C ASN A 211 -0.47 6.58 0.37
N LEU A 212 -0.85 7.73 -0.19
CA LEU A 212 -0.25 8.21 -1.43
C LEU A 212 1.28 8.33 -1.28
N LEU A 213 1.76 8.98 -0.21
CA LEU A 213 3.19 9.15 0.04
C LEU A 213 3.91 7.83 0.36
N ILE A 214 3.30 6.93 1.15
CA ILE A 214 3.83 5.57 1.35
C ILE A 214 3.96 4.83 0.03
N ALA A 215 2.90 4.83 -0.79
CA ALA A 215 2.89 4.13 -2.07
C ALA A 215 3.92 4.73 -3.05
N MET A 216 4.15 6.04 -3.03
CA MET A 216 5.25 6.69 -3.75
C MET A 216 6.62 6.17 -3.30
N GLY A 217 6.84 6.01 -1.99
CA GLY A 217 8.07 5.44 -1.44
C GLY A 217 8.29 3.99 -1.89
N VAL A 218 7.26 3.15 -1.80
CA VAL A 218 7.31 1.75 -2.29
C VAL A 218 7.57 1.72 -3.79
N TRP A 219 6.89 2.56 -4.57
CA TRP A 219 7.09 2.66 -6.02
C TRP A 219 8.55 3.01 -6.36
N GLY A 220 9.11 4.03 -5.71
CA GLY A 220 10.51 4.42 -5.88
C GLY A 220 11.48 3.31 -5.50
N ALA A 221 11.21 2.59 -4.40
CA ALA A 221 12.06 1.51 -3.93
C ALA A 221 12.22 0.35 -4.94
N TYR A 222 11.17 0.05 -5.71
CA TYR A 222 11.19 -0.99 -6.74
C TYR A 222 11.79 -0.53 -8.09
N ARG A 223 12.17 0.74 -8.21
CA ARG A 223 12.79 1.30 -9.42
C ARG A 223 14.31 1.36 -9.36
N THR A 224 14.90 0.98 -8.24
CA THR A 224 16.35 0.94 -8.08
C THR A 224 16.78 -0.29 -7.28
N LYS A 225 18.00 -0.78 -7.55
CA LYS A 225 18.64 -1.82 -6.74
C LYS A 225 19.57 -1.24 -5.67
N GLU A 226 19.97 0.02 -5.82
CA GLU A 226 20.91 0.71 -4.93
C GLU A 226 20.28 1.00 -3.57
N THR A 227 20.84 0.41 -2.51
CA THR A 227 20.32 0.55 -1.14
C THR A 227 20.23 2.00 -0.70
N ILE A 228 21.28 2.80 -0.94
CA ILE A 228 21.29 4.22 -0.57
C ILE A 228 20.19 4.99 -1.31
N ALA A 229 19.99 4.73 -2.61
CA ALA A 229 18.92 5.36 -3.37
C ALA A 229 17.53 5.00 -2.81
N LYS A 230 17.32 3.74 -2.38
CA LYS A 230 16.07 3.33 -1.72
C LYS A 230 15.83 4.13 -0.44
N ILE A 231 16.85 4.32 0.40
CA ILE A 231 16.73 5.09 1.64
C ILE A 231 16.16 6.50 1.35
N PHE A 232 16.66 7.20 0.34
CA PHE A 232 16.16 8.54 -0.01
C PHE A 232 14.78 8.51 -0.69
N LEU A 233 14.57 7.61 -1.67
CA LEU A 233 13.30 7.50 -2.40
C LEU A 233 12.13 7.12 -1.48
N ILE A 234 12.41 6.33 -0.45
CA ILE A 234 11.45 5.96 0.59
C ILE A 234 11.36 7.06 1.64
N GLY A 235 12.50 7.48 2.19
CA GLY A 235 12.55 8.28 3.40
C GLY A 235 11.99 9.69 3.24
N ILE A 236 12.17 10.31 2.06
CA ILE A 236 11.62 11.65 1.80
C ILE A 236 10.08 11.64 1.89
N PRO A 237 9.33 10.90 1.07
CA PRO A 237 7.87 10.92 1.15
C PRO A 237 7.33 10.41 2.49
N VAL A 238 8.02 9.44 3.11
CA VAL A 238 7.68 8.89 4.44
C VAL A 238 7.83 9.93 5.54
N GLY A 239 8.94 10.68 5.54
CA GLY A 239 9.16 11.79 6.45
C GLY A 239 8.13 12.90 6.25
N VAL A 240 7.78 13.22 4.99
CA VAL A 240 6.80 14.27 4.67
C VAL A 240 5.45 13.98 5.31
N PHE A 241 4.89 12.77 5.12
CA PHE A 241 3.55 12.51 5.63
C PHE A 241 3.50 12.59 7.16
N PHE A 242 4.55 12.07 7.82
CA PHE A 242 4.58 12.00 9.27
C PHE A 242 4.78 13.39 9.88
N ALA A 243 5.66 14.22 9.31
CA ALA A 243 5.88 15.60 9.78
C ALA A 243 4.66 16.52 9.56
N ILE A 244 3.92 16.32 8.46
CA ILE A 244 2.66 17.06 8.20
C ILE A 244 1.57 16.65 9.19
N GLY A 245 1.58 15.41 9.68
CA GLY A 245 0.55 14.85 10.56
C GLY A 245 -0.57 14.15 9.79
N PHE A 246 -0.24 13.53 8.66
CA PHE A 246 -1.14 12.60 7.98
C PHE A 246 -1.21 11.26 8.74
N GLU A 247 -2.29 10.52 8.50
CA GLU A 247 -2.68 9.39 9.33
C GLU A 247 -2.38 8.06 8.65
N HIS A 248 -1.62 7.19 9.31
CA HIS A 248 -1.22 5.90 8.77
C HIS A 248 -1.71 4.78 9.67
N SER A 249 -2.61 3.93 9.15
CA SER A 249 -3.34 2.96 9.95
C SER A 249 -2.41 2.07 10.77
N ILE A 250 -1.27 1.65 10.20
CA ILE A 250 -0.34 0.73 10.86
C ILE A 250 0.54 1.41 11.91
N VAL A 251 0.85 2.70 11.72
CA VAL A 251 1.50 3.47 12.78
C VAL A 251 0.51 3.67 13.93
N ASN A 252 -0.76 3.91 13.60
CA ASN A 252 -1.80 4.17 14.57
C ASN A 252 -2.09 2.96 15.47
N HIS A 253 -1.84 1.71 15.04
CA HIS A 253 -1.88 0.55 15.96
C HIS A 253 -0.94 0.74 17.15
N PHE A 254 0.29 1.18 16.89
CA PHE A 254 1.25 1.48 17.95
C PHE A 254 0.86 2.77 18.68
N ALA A 255 0.51 3.84 17.95
CA ALA A 255 0.20 5.16 18.53
C ALA A 255 -0.95 5.10 19.54
N LEU A 256 -2.05 4.45 19.15
CA LEU A 256 -3.27 4.37 19.96
C LEU A 256 -3.08 3.43 21.14
N ALA A 257 -2.36 2.32 20.95
CA ALA A 257 -2.03 1.44 22.06
C ALA A 257 -1.09 2.13 23.07
N ALA A 258 -0.03 2.78 22.59
CA ALA A 258 0.88 3.56 23.44
C ALA A 258 0.15 4.71 24.18
N GLY A 259 -0.79 5.38 23.52
CA GLY A 259 -1.63 6.41 24.15
C GLY A 259 -2.48 5.86 25.28
N ILE A 260 -3.13 4.70 25.11
CA ILE A 260 -3.90 4.04 26.18
C ILE A 260 -2.98 3.69 27.36
N TRP A 261 -1.83 3.06 27.10
CA TRP A 261 -0.87 2.72 28.15
C TRP A 261 -0.30 3.94 28.88
N ALA A 262 -0.26 5.08 28.20
CA ALA A 262 0.19 6.36 28.75
C ALA A 262 -0.92 7.15 29.46
N GLY A 263 -2.16 6.65 29.50
CA GLY A 263 -3.30 7.30 30.18
C GLY A 263 -4.19 8.16 29.28
N GLY A 264 -4.24 7.89 27.97
CA GLY A 264 -5.21 8.48 27.06
C GLY A 264 -6.65 8.10 27.44
N ASP A 265 -7.59 9.00 27.19
CA ASP A 265 -9.00 8.89 27.58
C ASP A 265 -9.85 8.43 26.39
N TYR A 266 -9.68 7.17 26.02
CA TYR A 266 -10.50 6.49 25.02
C TYR A 266 -10.36 4.97 25.14
N THR A 267 -11.38 4.25 24.70
CA THR A 267 -11.43 2.78 24.69
C THR A 267 -10.81 2.19 23.42
N TRP A 268 -10.49 0.89 23.46
CA TRP A 268 -10.08 0.15 22.26
C TRP A 268 -11.15 0.17 21.15
N GLY A 269 -12.43 0.19 21.54
CA GLY A 269 -13.55 0.28 20.61
C GLY A 269 -13.58 1.62 19.88
N GLU A 270 -13.38 2.73 20.60
CA GLU A 270 -13.27 4.07 20.03
C GLU A 270 -12.01 4.21 19.17
N ALA A 271 -10.87 3.71 19.63
CA ALA A 271 -9.63 3.67 18.83
C ALA A 271 -9.85 2.94 17.50
N TRP A 272 -10.56 1.81 17.51
CA TRP A 272 -10.89 1.07 16.30
C TRP A 272 -11.82 1.88 15.39
N PHE A 273 -12.99 2.27 15.89
CA PHE A 273 -14.05 2.83 15.07
C PHE A 273 -13.77 4.29 14.67
N ASN A 274 -13.38 5.13 15.62
CA ASN A 274 -13.17 6.56 15.37
C ASN A 274 -11.87 6.83 14.61
N ASN A 275 -10.84 5.98 14.75
CA ASN A 275 -9.56 6.18 14.07
C ASN A 275 -9.22 5.13 13.02
N LEU A 276 -9.05 3.87 13.41
CA LEU A 276 -8.42 2.87 12.53
C LEU A 276 -9.27 2.56 11.29
N VAL A 277 -10.60 2.59 11.39
CA VAL A 277 -11.49 2.41 10.23
C VAL A 277 -11.35 3.54 9.20
N PRO A 278 -11.61 4.83 9.53
CA PRO A 278 -11.52 5.91 8.54
C PRO A 278 -10.11 6.03 7.95
N VAL A 279 -9.08 5.91 8.77
CA VAL A 279 -7.68 6.00 8.31
C VAL A 279 -7.34 4.86 7.35
N THR A 280 -7.77 3.62 7.66
CA THR A 280 -7.52 2.48 6.76
C THR A 280 -8.23 2.64 5.42
N LEU A 281 -9.48 3.11 5.43
CA LEU A 281 -10.21 3.39 4.18
C LEU A 281 -9.52 4.46 3.33
N GLY A 282 -9.06 5.52 3.97
CA GLY A 282 -8.26 6.55 3.32
C GLY A 282 -6.97 5.96 2.75
N ASN A 283 -6.25 5.16 3.53
CA ASN A 283 -5.02 4.52 3.09
C ASN A 283 -5.24 3.61 1.87
N ILE A 284 -6.32 2.81 1.83
CA ILE A 284 -6.65 1.98 0.67
C ILE A 284 -6.81 2.86 -0.59
N ILE A 285 -7.58 3.94 -0.51
CA ILE A 285 -7.78 4.87 -1.63
C ILE A 285 -6.47 5.52 -2.07
N GLY A 286 -5.67 6.01 -1.13
CA GLY A 286 -4.37 6.66 -1.41
C GLY A 286 -3.43 5.77 -2.23
N ALA A 287 -3.29 4.51 -1.83
CA ALA A 287 -2.41 3.58 -2.52
C ALA A 287 -3.01 2.95 -3.77
N MET A 288 -4.26 2.46 -3.71
CA MET A 288 -4.86 1.76 -4.84
C MET A 288 -5.22 2.70 -5.99
N ILE A 289 -5.84 3.85 -5.67
CA ILE A 289 -6.39 4.74 -6.69
C ILE A 289 -5.34 5.76 -7.11
N PHE A 290 -4.89 6.60 -6.17
CA PHE A 290 -4.03 7.74 -6.50
C PHE A 290 -2.62 7.37 -6.93
N GLN A 291 -2.09 6.23 -6.48
CA GLN A 291 -0.80 5.72 -6.95
C GLN A 291 -0.96 4.54 -7.92
N GLY A 292 -1.51 3.41 -7.46
CA GLY A 292 -1.53 2.16 -8.23
C GLY A 292 -2.30 2.26 -9.54
N MET A 293 -3.56 2.71 -9.49
CA MET A 293 -4.45 2.78 -10.65
C MET A 293 -4.00 3.85 -11.64
N VAL A 294 -3.54 5.00 -11.16
CA VAL A 294 -2.99 6.07 -12.00
C VAL A 294 -1.81 5.54 -12.84
N TYR A 295 -0.81 4.93 -12.21
CA TYR A 295 0.34 4.42 -12.95
C TYR A 295 0.02 3.18 -13.79
N TRP A 296 -0.89 2.31 -13.33
CA TRP A 296 -1.38 1.21 -14.16
C TRP A 296 -2.08 1.74 -15.42
N TYR A 297 -2.92 2.77 -15.31
CA TYR A 297 -3.58 3.41 -16.43
C TYR A 297 -2.58 4.04 -17.41
N ILE A 298 -1.64 4.86 -16.91
CA ILE A 298 -0.59 5.51 -17.72
C ILE A 298 0.31 4.48 -18.41
N SER A 299 0.54 3.32 -17.79
CA SER A 299 1.29 2.22 -18.40
C SER A 299 0.54 1.48 -19.53
N GLY A 300 -0.67 1.92 -19.90
CA GLY A 300 -1.52 1.25 -20.89
C GLY A 300 -2.35 0.10 -20.31
N MET A 301 -2.65 0.14 -19.01
CA MET A 301 -3.48 -0.87 -18.32
C MET A 301 -2.98 -2.30 -18.52
N GLN A 302 -1.68 -2.54 -18.28
CA GLN A 302 -1.03 -3.84 -18.47
C GLN A 302 -1.88 -4.98 -17.91
N ARG A 303 -2.00 -6.08 -18.67
CA ARG A 303 -2.76 -7.27 -18.32
C ARG A 303 -1.87 -8.51 -18.39
N TRP A 304 -1.91 -9.30 -17.33
CA TRP A 304 -1.16 -10.54 -17.22
C TRP A 304 -1.85 -11.65 -18.04
N MET A 305 -1.07 -12.38 -18.85
CA MET A 305 -1.55 -13.50 -19.68
C MET A 305 -0.87 -14.84 -19.31
N GLY A 306 0.25 -14.79 -18.59
CA GLY A 306 1.04 -15.94 -18.21
C GLY A 306 2.46 -15.51 -17.79
N PRO A 307 3.31 -16.44 -17.35
CA PRO A 307 4.72 -16.15 -17.05
C PRO A 307 5.40 -15.45 -18.24
N GLY A 308 6.00 -14.28 -17.99
CA GLY A 308 6.64 -13.42 -18.99
C GLY A 308 5.71 -12.80 -20.05
N LYS A 309 4.41 -13.16 -20.08
CA LYS A 309 3.48 -12.76 -21.14
C LYS A 309 2.51 -11.70 -20.66
N TRP A 310 2.59 -10.52 -21.27
CA TRP A 310 1.77 -9.35 -20.96
C TRP A 310 1.06 -8.83 -22.21
N ARG A 311 -0.14 -8.30 -22.02
CA ARG A 311 -0.93 -7.65 -23.08
C ARG A 311 -1.29 -6.24 -22.64
N VAL A 312 -1.30 -5.32 -23.60
CA VAL A 312 -1.90 -3.98 -23.46
C VAL A 312 -3.34 -4.07 -23.99
N PRO A 313 -4.37 -4.00 -23.14
CA PRO A 313 -5.75 -3.89 -23.60
C PRO A 313 -5.91 -2.55 -24.35
N HIS A 314 -6.71 -2.53 -25.42
CA HIS A 314 -7.03 -1.28 -26.10
C HIS A 314 -8.00 -0.48 -25.22
N GLY A 315 -7.47 0.30 -24.26
CA GLY A 315 -8.11 1.48 -23.68
C GLY A 315 -9.55 1.36 -23.18
N THR A 316 -10.06 0.17 -22.82
CA THR A 316 -11.50 0.06 -22.54
C THR A 316 -11.85 0.59 -21.15
N TYR A 317 -12.74 1.59 -21.08
CA TYR A 317 -13.39 2.06 -19.85
C TYR A 317 -13.89 0.92 -18.93
N ARG A 318 -14.22 -0.24 -19.51
CA ARG A 318 -14.60 -1.46 -18.79
C ARG A 318 -13.56 -1.95 -17.78
N ASP A 319 -12.27 -1.92 -18.12
CA ASP A 319 -11.22 -2.38 -17.21
C ASP A 319 -11.00 -1.39 -16.06
N LEU A 320 -11.16 -0.08 -16.31
CA LEU A 320 -11.12 0.96 -15.28
C LEU A 320 -12.31 0.86 -14.31
N VAL A 321 -13.53 0.74 -14.83
CA VAL A 321 -14.75 0.54 -14.02
C VAL A 321 -14.63 -0.72 -13.15
N ARG A 322 -14.07 -1.80 -13.72
CA ARG A 322 -13.79 -3.01 -12.95
C ARG A 322 -12.79 -2.74 -11.82
N ALA A 323 -11.67 -2.06 -12.10
CA ALA A 323 -10.68 -1.75 -11.08
C ALA A 323 -11.28 -0.93 -9.92
N ILE A 324 -12.07 0.10 -10.24
CA ILE A 324 -12.80 0.91 -9.24
C ILE A 324 -13.76 0.04 -8.43
N ARG A 325 -14.56 -0.81 -9.09
CA ARG A 325 -15.49 -1.73 -8.43
C ARG A 325 -14.75 -2.72 -7.52
N ASP A 326 -13.64 -3.28 -7.99
CA ASP A 326 -12.85 -4.24 -7.22
C ASP A 326 -12.23 -3.56 -5.98
N THR A 327 -11.74 -2.31 -6.09
CA THR A 327 -11.32 -1.47 -4.94
C THR A 327 -12.47 -1.23 -3.97
N GLY A 328 -13.65 -0.81 -4.46
CA GLY A 328 -14.83 -0.61 -3.62
C GLY A 328 -15.29 -1.89 -2.93
N THR A 329 -15.18 -3.04 -3.62
CA THR A 329 -15.49 -4.36 -3.05
C THR A 329 -14.53 -4.68 -1.91
N LEU A 330 -13.22 -4.50 -2.11
CA LEU A 330 -12.21 -4.70 -1.06
C LEU A 330 -12.47 -3.79 0.14
N MET A 331 -12.79 -2.51 -0.08
CA MET A 331 -13.14 -1.58 1.00
C MET A 331 -14.40 -2.03 1.75
N LEU A 332 -15.48 -2.39 1.05
CA LEU A 332 -16.72 -2.86 1.68
C LEU A 332 -16.52 -4.13 2.49
N PHE A 333 -15.76 -5.09 1.95
CA PHE A 333 -15.43 -6.31 2.68
C PHE A 333 -14.49 -6.02 3.85
N PHE A 334 -13.55 -5.09 3.72
CA PHE A 334 -12.67 -4.72 4.83
C PHE A 334 -13.45 -4.01 5.95
N VAL A 335 -14.37 -3.10 5.61
CA VAL A 335 -15.28 -2.43 6.57
C VAL A 335 -16.31 -3.40 7.14
N GLY A 336 -16.82 -4.34 6.35
CA GLY A 336 -17.80 -5.35 6.81
C GLY A 336 -17.16 -6.50 7.60
N MET A 337 -15.88 -6.80 7.34
CA MET A 337 -15.06 -7.73 8.12
C MET A 337 -14.41 -7.05 9.32
N ALA A 338 -14.29 -5.73 9.36
CA ALA A 338 -13.84 -5.02 10.55
C ALA A 338 -14.69 -5.41 11.77
N PRO A 339 -16.04 -5.44 11.72
CA PRO A 339 -16.94 -6.05 12.71
C PRO A 339 -16.69 -7.54 13.05
N LEU A 340 -16.14 -8.33 12.13
CA LEU A 340 -15.85 -9.78 12.34
C LEU A 340 -14.42 -10.01 12.86
N MET A 341 -13.49 -9.10 12.56
CA MET A 341 -12.23 -8.91 13.28
C MET A 341 -12.48 -8.29 14.67
N VAL A 342 -13.68 -7.71 14.86
CA VAL A 342 -14.27 -7.16 16.08
C VAL A 342 -15.07 -8.22 16.87
N GLY A 343 -14.53 -9.42 17.02
CA GLY A 343 -14.79 -10.12 18.29
C GLY A 343 -14.18 -9.37 19.48
N THR A 344 -13.54 -8.21 19.26
CA THR A 344 -13.42 -7.14 20.26
C THR A 344 -14.79 -6.70 20.83
N LEU A 345 -15.93 -6.77 20.12
CA LEU A 345 -17.25 -6.58 20.75
C LEU A 345 -17.64 -7.73 21.70
N PHE A 346 -17.10 -8.93 21.50
CA PHE A 346 -17.33 -10.08 22.39
C PHE A 346 -16.28 -10.23 23.50
N VAL A 347 -15.07 -9.66 23.32
CA VAL A 347 -14.01 -9.61 24.33
C VAL A 347 -14.14 -8.36 25.21
N PHE A 348 -14.69 -7.25 24.69
CA PHE A 348 -14.72 -5.96 25.37
C PHE A 348 -16.12 -5.47 25.78
N GLY A 349 -17.20 -6.03 25.22
CA GLY A 349 -18.55 -5.80 25.77
C GLY A 349 -18.79 -6.40 27.17
N ILE A 350 -17.85 -7.21 27.66
CA ILE A 350 -17.87 -7.87 28.96
C ILE A 350 -16.86 -7.30 29.96
N GLU A 351 -16.02 -6.31 29.61
CA GLU A 351 -15.10 -5.68 30.57
C GLU A 351 -15.85 -5.16 31.81
N PRO A 352 -17.00 -4.45 31.67
CA PRO A 352 -17.78 -4.03 32.84
C PRO A 352 -18.42 -5.20 33.60
N LEU A 353 -18.70 -6.31 32.91
CA LEU A 353 -19.23 -7.55 33.50
C LEU A 353 -18.15 -8.38 34.21
N MET A 354 -16.88 -8.18 33.87
CA MET A 354 -15.71 -8.83 34.49
C MET A 354 -15.03 -7.95 35.54
N GLY A 355 -15.56 -6.75 35.80
CA GLY A 355 -14.97 -5.78 36.75
C GLY A 355 -13.70 -5.10 36.24
N VAL A 356 -13.43 -5.20 34.94
CA VAL A 356 -12.30 -4.53 34.26
C VAL A 356 -12.81 -3.18 33.77
N VAL A 357 -12.14 -2.09 34.14
CA VAL A 357 -12.48 -0.76 33.62
C VAL A 357 -11.76 -0.60 32.28
N PRO A 358 -12.47 -0.33 31.18
CA PRO A 358 -11.83 -0.15 29.87
C PRO A 358 -10.79 0.97 29.93
N GLY A 359 -9.57 0.70 29.46
CA GLY A 359 -8.48 1.68 29.50
C GLY A 359 -7.86 1.88 30.89
N THR A 360 -8.23 1.10 31.92
CA THR A 360 -7.44 1.10 33.14
C THR A 360 -6.21 0.23 32.99
N ASN A 361 -5.10 0.86 33.33
CA ASN A 361 -3.73 0.43 33.53
C ASN A 361 -3.57 -0.84 34.42
N ASP A 362 -4.33 -1.91 34.18
CA ASP A 362 -4.14 -3.15 34.91
C ASP A 362 -2.87 -3.80 34.34
N GLN A 363 -1.78 -3.72 35.10
CA GLN A 363 -0.43 -4.19 34.72
C GLN A 363 -0.34 -5.70 34.46
N ASN A 364 -1.47 -6.39 34.44
CA ASN A 364 -1.57 -7.83 34.36
C ASN A 364 -1.55 -8.30 32.90
N TRP A 365 -0.87 -9.42 32.66
CA TRP A 365 -0.72 -10.04 31.33
C TRP A 365 -2.02 -10.53 30.70
N VAL A 366 -3.16 -10.43 31.39
CA VAL A 366 -4.45 -11.00 30.98
C VAL A 366 -4.98 -10.34 29.71
N GLU A 367 -4.96 -9.01 29.64
CA GLU A 367 -5.39 -8.27 28.44
C GLU A 367 -4.48 -8.56 27.23
N PRO A 368 -3.14 -8.47 27.34
CA PRO A 368 -2.23 -8.86 26.26
C PRO A 368 -2.43 -10.26 25.73
N ILE A 369 -2.54 -11.24 26.62
CA ILE A 369 -2.67 -12.65 26.25
C ILE A 369 -4.05 -12.90 25.62
N GLY A 370 -5.11 -12.32 26.18
CA GLY A 370 -6.47 -12.43 25.66
C GLY A 370 -6.58 -11.88 24.23
N ILE A 371 -6.01 -10.70 23.99
CA ILE A 371 -5.98 -10.05 22.67
C ILE A 371 -5.18 -10.89 21.68
N ALA A 372 -3.98 -11.34 22.05
CA ALA A 372 -3.15 -12.17 21.18
C ALA A 372 -3.83 -13.49 20.79
N ILE A 373 -4.43 -14.21 21.75
CA ILE A 373 -5.16 -15.47 21.51
C ILE A 373 -6.36 -15.23 20.60
N TYR A 374 -7.18 -14.22 20.90
CA TYR A 374 -8.37 -13.90 20.14
C TYR A 374 -8.04 -13.57 18.67
N LEU A 375 -6.98 -12.80 18.43
CA LEU A 375 -6.56 -12.42 17.09
C LEU A 375 -6.00 -13.61 16.29
N VAL A 376 -5.22 -14.49 16.92
CA VAL A 376 -4.76 -15.74 16.29
C VAL A 376 -5.95 -16.61 15.91
N VAL A 377 -6.93 -16.79 16.81
CA VAL A 377 -8.13 -17.58 16.54
C VAL A 377 -8.96 -16.98 15.40
N THR A 378 -9.13 -15.66 15.38
CA THR A 378 -9.89 -14.96 14.33
C THR A 378 -9.21 -15.08 12.97
N ALA A 379 -7.89 -14.92 12.91
CA ALA A 379 -7.12 -15.18 11.69
C ALA A 379 -7.29 -16.62 11.19
N LEU A 380 -7.37 -17.61 12.09
CA LEU A 380 -7.64 -19.00 11.75
C LEU A 380 -9.09 -19.25 11.28
N ILE A 381 -10.08 -18.52 11.78
CA ILE A 381 -11.47 -18.59 11.31
C ILE A 381 -11.59 -17.97 9.92
N VAL A 382 -11.01 -16.79 9.70
CA VAL A 382 -10.93 -16.14 8.38
C VAL A 382 -10.24 -17.05 7.37
N LYS A 383 -9.17 -17.75 7.79
CA LYS A 383 -8.52 -18.80 6.99
C LYS A 383 -9.51 -19.87 6.57
N TRP A 384 -10.24 -20.45 7.52
CA TRP A 384 -11.17 -21.54 7.24
C TRP A 384 -12.30 -21.11 6.30
N ALA A 385 -12.82 -19.89 6.46
CA ALA A 385 -13.95 -19.38 5.67
C ALA A 385 -13.55 -18.86 4.28
N LEU A 386 -12.37 -18.25 4.13
CA LEU A 386 -11.97 -17.55 2.90
C LEU A 386 -10.93 -18.29 2.04
N MET A 387 -10.28 -19.34 2.55
CA MET A 387 -9.27 -20.06 1.78
C MET A 387 -9.85 -20.79 0.56
N PRO A 388 -9.22 -20.65 -0.62
CA PRO A 388 -9.25 -21.68 -1.63
C PRO A 388 -8.59 -22.95 -1.08
N ARG A 389 -9.19 -24.12 -1.28
CA ARG A 389 -8.66 -25.45 -0.87
C ARG A 389 -7.38 -25.88 -1.62
N ARG A 390 -6.53 -24.95 -2.07
CA ARG A 390 -5.32 -25.27 -2.82
C ARG A 390 -4.08 -25.24 -1.91
N PRO A 391 -3.21 -26.25 -2.01
CA PRO A 391 -2.00 -26.34 -1.19
C PRO A 391 -0.99 -25.22 -1.49
N TRP A 392 -0.26 -24.82 -0.45
CA TRP A 392 0.68 -23.68 -0.38
C TRP A 392 1.91 -23.78 -1.30
N HIS A 393 2.18 -24.95 -1.89
CA HIS A 393 3.48 -25.29 -2.49
C HIS A 393 3.55 -25.16 -4.02
N LYS A 394 2.57 -24.53 -4.67
CA LYS A 394 2.70 -24.17 -6.09
C LYS A 394 2.88 -22.66 -6.23
N ILE A 395 4.00 -22.17 -5.71
CA ILE A 395 4.64 -21.01 -6.34
C ILE A 395 5.02 -21.53 -7.73
N PRO A 396 4.54 -20.94 -8.84
CA PRO A 396 5.03 -21.33 -10.14
C PRO A 396 6.54 -21.10 -10.12
N ASP A 397 7.33 -22.16 -10.29
CA ASP A 397 8.73 -22.00 -10.65
C ASP A 397 8.77 -21.10 -11.89
N SER A 398 9.58 -20.04 -11.79
CA SER A 398 9.88 -18.98 -12.76
C SER A 398 9.43 -19.21 -14.20
#